data_AF-A0AA37ACA0-F1
#
_entry.id   AF-A0AA37ACA0-F1
#
_cell.length_a   1.000
_cell.length_b   1.000
_cell.length_c   1.000
_cell.angle_alpha   90.00
_cell.angle_beta   90.00
_cell.angle_gamma   90.00
#
_symmetry.space_group_name_H-M   'P 1'
#
loop_
_entity.id
_entity.type
_entity.pdbx_description
1 polymer ?
#
loop_
_entity_poly.entity_id
_entity_poly.type
_entity_poly.pdbx_seq_one_letter_code
_entity_poly.pdbx_strand_id
1 'polypeptide(L)' 'ATAVRAAAVGVWLHGRAGDLAAERLTPYGMTPEDVVSSLPAAIGEIL' A
#
# COMPACT_ATOMS: atom_id res chain seq x y z
N ALA A 1 2.22 -8.64 -18.29
CA ALA A 1 1.37 -7.45 -18.05
C ALA A 1 1.84 -6.29 -18.92
N THR A 2 0.98 -5.37 -19.33
CA THR A 2 1.42 -4.13 -20.01
C THR A 2 2.00 -3.15 -18.98
N ALA A 3 2.84 -2.20 -19.42
CA ALA A 3 3.38 -1.16 -18.53
C ALA A 3 2.26 -0.38 -17.80
N VAL A 4 1.17 -0.08 -18.50
CA VAL A 4 -0.01 0.60 -17.90
C VAL A 4 -0.64 -0.23 -16.79
N ARG A 5 -0.81 -1.55 -16.98
CA ARG A 5 -1.37 -2.41 -15.92
C ARG A 5 -0.42 -2.52 -14.73
N ALA A 6 0.88 -2.63 -14.98
CA ALA A 6 1.87 -2.69 -13.90
C ALA A 6 1.85 -1.40 -13.07
N ALA A 7 1.78 -0.23 -13.72
CA ALA A 7 1.67 1.06 -13.04
C ALA A 7 0.36 1.17 -12.23
N ALA A 8 -0.77 0.74 -12.80
CA ALA A 8 -2.06 0.76 -12.10
C ALA A 8 -2.04 -0.09 -10.83
N VAL A 9 -1.47 -1.30 -10.91
CA VAL A 9 -1.30 -2.17 -9.73
C VAL A 9 -0.37 -1.53 -8.70
N GLY A 10 0.73 -0.91 -9.13
CA GLY A 10 1.66 -0.23 -8.23
C GLY A 10 1.00 0.91 -7.45
N VAL A 11 0.20 1.74 -8.11
CA VAL A 11 -0.55 2.84 -7.47
C VAL A 11 -1.59 2.29 -6.50
N TRP A 12 -2.32 1.24 -6.88
CA TRP A 12 -3.30 0.60 -5.99
C TRP A 12 -2.63 0.03 -4.73
N LEU A 13 -1.53 -0.72 -4.90
CA LEU A 13 -0.80 -1.31 -3.77
C LEU A 13 -0.25 -0.24 -2.81
N HIS A 14 0.26 0.87 -3.34
CA HIS A 14 0.73 1.98 -2.51
C HIS A 14 -0.40 2.61 -1.70
N GLY A 15 -1.55 2.90 -2.34
CA GLY A 15 -2.73 3.44 -1.66
C GLY A 15 -3.23 2.49 -0.57
N ARG A 16 -3.37 1.20 -0.89
CA ARG A 16 -3.85 0.20 0.07
C ARG A 16 -2.90 -0.01 1.25
N ALA A 17 -1.59 -0.01 1.02
CA ALA A 17 -0.60 -0.04 2.08
C ALA A 17 -0.67 1.20 2.98
N GLY A 18 -0.99 2.37 2.41
CA GLY A 18 -1.26 3.60 3.15
C GLY A 18 -2.49 3.49 4.04
N ASP A 19 -3.60 2.96 3.51
CA ASP A 19 -4.82 2.72 4.28
C ASP A 19 -4.55 1.77 5.46
N LEU A 20 -3.84 0.66 5.24
CA LEU A 20 -3.45 -0.28 6.29
C LEU A 20 -2.56 0.36 7.37
N ALA A 21 -1.64 1.25 6.99
CA ALA A 21 -0.81 1.97 7.94
C ALA A 21 -1.64 2.98 8.76
N ALA A 22 -2.56 3.70 8.10
CA ALA A 22 -3.46 4.65 8.73
C ALA A 22 -4.46 3.98 9.68
N GLU A 23 -4.93 2.75 9.39
CA GLU A 23 -5.76 1.96 10.30
C GLU A 23 -5.04 1.67 11.63
N ARG A 24 -3.71 1.48 11.61
CA ARG A 24 -2.90 1.19 12.81
C ARG A 24 -2.43 2.45 13.56
N LEU A 25 -2.07 3.51 12.84
CA LEU A 25 -1.34 4.66 13.39
C LEU A 25 -2.06 6.01 13.20
N THR A 26 -3.23 6.01 12.58
CA THR A 26 -3.94 7.18 12.03
C THR A 26 -3.25 7.80 10.80
N PRO A 27 -4.00 8.50 9.92
CA PRO A 27 -3.41 9.15 8.73
C PRO A 27 -2.32 10.18 9.02
N TYR A 28 -2.34 10.80 10.20
CA TYR A 28 -1.37 11.82 10.61
C TYR A 28 -0.26 11.28 11.52
N GLY A 29 -0.39 10.05 12.00
CA GLY A 29 0.60 9.42 12.88
C GLY A 29 1.54 8.44 12.18
N MET A 30 1.25 8.06 10.92
CA MET A 30 2.11 7.18 10.13
C MET A 30 3.25 7.95 9.43
N THR A 31 4.38 7.28 9.23
CA THR A 31 5.47 7.75 8.36
C THR A 31 5.47 7.00 7.02
N PRO A 32 6.24 7.45 6.01
CA PRO A 32 6.41 6.69 4.77
C PRO A 32 6.92 5.26 4.98
N GLU A 33 7.76 5.02 6.00
CA GLU A 33 8.27 3.71 6.37
C GLU A 33 7.15 2.77 6.86
N ASP A 34 6.11 3.28 7.53
CA ASP A 34 4.95 2.48 7.93
C ASP A 34 4.12 2.01 6.74
N VAL A 35 4.02 2.86 5.70
CA VAL A 35 3.40 2.50 4.42
C VAL A 35 4.20 1.39 3.73
N VAL A 36 5.53 1.54 3.62
CA VAL A 36 6.41 0.51 3.04
C VAL A 36 6.31 -0.80 3.82
N SER A 37 6.28 -0.74 5.15
CA SER A 37 6.14 -1.91 6.02
C SER A 37 4.79 -2.62 5.85
N SER A 38 3.77 -1.93 5.32
CA SER A 38 2.43 -2.48 5.07
C SER A 38 2.27 -3.11 3.67
N LEU A 39 3.23 -2.93 2.77
CA LEU A 39 3.18 -3.48 1.40
C LEU A 39 2.97 -5.00 1.35
N PRO A 40 3.64 -5.83 2.19
CA PRO A 40 3.41 -7.27 2.16
C PRO A 40 1.97 -7.66 2.48
N ALA A 41 1.32 -6.95 3.41
CA ALA A 41 -0.07 -7.18 3.75
C ALA A 41 -1.01 -6.81 2.60
N ALA A 42 -0.78 -5.66 1.94
CA ALA A 42 -1.56 -5.25 0.77
C ALA A 42 -1.42 -6.22 -0.42
N ILE A 43 -0.22 -6.77 -0.63
CA ILE A 43 0.00 -7.84 -1.63
C ILE A 43 -0.78 -9.10 -1.23
N GLY A 44 -0.78 -9.47 0.05
CA GLY A 44 -1.51 -10.62 0.57
C GLY A 44 -3.04 -10.56 0.39
N GLU A 45 -3.63 -9.38 0.20
CA GLU A 45 -5.08 -9.24 -0.08
C GLU A 45 -5.46 -9.68 -1.50
N ILE A 46 -4.50 -9.76 -2.43
CA ILE A 46 -4.74 -10.06 -3.85
C ILE A 46 -4.05 -11.35 -4.34
N LEU A 47 -3.42 -12.08 -3.43
CA LEU A 47 -2.86 -13.42 -3.67
C LEU A 47 -3.85 -14.49 -3.23
#